data_AF-A0A0J1FDT2-F1
#
_entry.id   AF-A0A0J1FDT2-F1
#
_cell.length_a   1.000
_cell.length_b   1.000
_cell.length_c   1.000
_cell.angle_alpha   90.00
_cell.angle_beta   90.00
_cell.angle_gamma   90.00
#
_symmetry.space_group_name_H-M   'P 1'
#
loop_
_entity.id
_entity.type
_entity.pdbx_description
1 polymer ?
#
loop_
_entity_poly.entity_id
_entity_poly.type
_entity_poly.pdbx_seq_one_letter_code
_entity_poly.pdbx_strand_id
1 'polypeptide(L)'
;MNPCGTTKAHILEKAQIHGISVYFGTGVNRVNSPAQFFVAWGREILAGGLIHTYNSQSSEEGCLWFTEEDEAEIAYAEVQRSLSG
;
A
#
# COMPACT_ATOMS: atom_id res chain seq x y z
N MET A 1 11.58 11.80 15.66
CA MET A 1 10.12 11.91 15.75
C MET A 1 9.58 11.23 14.51
N ASN A 2 8.83 10.14 14.64
CA ASN A 2 8.14 9.59 13.47
C ASN A 2 7.13 10.66 13.03
N PRO A 3 7.12 11.10 11.76
CA PRO A 3 6.06 11.97 11.29
C PRO A 3 4.74 11.26 11.59
N CYS A 4 3.83 11.97 12.25
CA CYS A 4 2.52 11.44 12.58
C CYS A 4 1.88 10.98 11.25
N GLY A 5 1.65 9.68 11.08
CA GLY A 5 1.03 9.14 9.86
C GLY A 5 1.87 8.22 8.97
N THR A 6 3.02 7.70 9.42
CA THR A 6 3.74 6.61 8.72
C THR A 6 4.04 5.42 9.64
N THR A 7 4.05 4.21 9.10
CA THR A 7 4.38 2.96 9.80
C THR A 7 5.34 2.11 8.98
N LYS A 8 5.96 1.10 9.60
CA LYS A 8 6.85 0.18 8.89
C LYS A 8 6.02 -0.75 8.01
N ALA A 9 6.38 -0.82 6.73
CA ALA A 9 5.76 -1.72 5.78
C ALA A 9 6.41 -3.11 5.83
N HIS A 10 5.61 -4.16 5.94
CA HIS A 10 6.04 -5.54 5.77
C HIS A 10 5.51 -6.05 4.43
N ILE A 11 6.40 -6.20 3.44
CA ILE A 11 6.00 -6.56 2.08
C ILE A 11 5.82 -8.06 2.00
N LEU A 12 4.62 -8.49 1.64
CA LEU A 12 4.28 -9.88 1.38
C LEU A 12 4.49 -10.19 -0.11
N GLU A 13 4.02 -9.29 -0.98
CA GLU A 13 4.21 -9.41 -2.41
C GLU A 13 4.56 -8.07 -3.07
N LYS A 14 5.32 -8.15 -4.16
CA LYS A 14 5.70 -7.01 -4.99
C LYS A 14 5.57 -7.37 -6.46
N ALA A 15 4.91 -6.50 -7.22
CA ALA A 15 4.90 -6.51 -8.67
C ALA A 15 5.48 -5.22 -9.23
N GLN A 16 5.89 -5.26 -10.50
CA GLN A 16 6.29 -4.07 -11.25
C GLN A 16 5.56 -4.05 -12.58
N ILE A 17 4.80 -2.98 -12.83
CA ILE A 17 3.95 -2.82 -14.00
C ILE A 17 4.30 -1.49 -14.63
N HIS A 18 4.77 -1.50 -15.87
CA HIS A 18 5.20 -0.29 -16.60
C HIS A 18 6.16 0.63 -15.81
N GLY A 19 7.02 0.05 -14.97
CA GLY A 19 7.95 0.79 -14.12
C GLY A 19 7.36 1.38 -12.84
N ILE A 20 6.06 1.16 -12.57
CA ILE A 20 5.40 1.45 -11.30
C ILE A 20 5.49 0.20 -10.43
N SER A 21 6.01 0.34 -9.21
CA SER A 21 6.00 -0.77 -8.26
C SER A 21 4.63 -0.83 -7.59
N VAL A 22 4.09 -2.04 -7.45
CA VAL A 22 2.87 -2.34 -6.71
C VAL A 22 3.27 -3.29 -5.57
N TYR A 23 2.79 -3.01 -4.38
CA TYR A 23 3.14 -3.70 -3.16
C TYR A 23 1.88 -4.16 -2.46
N PHE A 24 1.89 -5.40 -2.03
CA PHE A 24 0.93 -5.96 -1.11
C PHE A 24 1.67 -6.30 0.18
N GLY A 25 1.12 -5.91 1.32
CA GLY A 25 1.83 -6.09 2.57
C GLY A 25 0.98 -5.84 3.79
N THR A 26 1.65 -5.93 4.94
CA THR A 26 1.05 -5.67 6.24
C THR A 26 1.75 -4.54 6.97
N GLY A 27 0.99 -3.86 7.83
CA GLY A 27 1.51 -2.76 8.64
C GLY A 27 0.66 -2.54 9.88
N VAL A 28 1.09 -1.61 10.72
CA VAL A 28 0.30 -1.24 11.92
C VAL A 28 -0.13 0.21 11.78
N ASN A 29 -1.40 0.43 11.46
CA ASN A 29 -2.01 1.75 11.54
C ASN A 29 -2.42 2.05 12.98
N ARG A 30 -1.72 2.98 13.65
CA ARG A 30 -2.02 3.35 15.04
C ARG A 30 -3.16 4.37 15.18
N VAL A 31 -3.60 4.99 14.09
CA VAL A 31 -4.49 6.16 14.13
C VAL A 31 -5.97 5.76 14.10
N ASN A 32 -6.35 4.70 13.39
CA ASN A 32 -7.75 4.41 13.06
C ASN A 32 -8.15 2.92 13.25
N SER A 33 -7.67 2.24 14.30
CA SER A 33 -7.85 0.78 14.50
C SER A 33 -6.84 -0.07 13.70
N PRO A 34 -6.64 -1.38 13.99
CA PRO A 34 -5.52 -2.16 13.47
C PRO A 34 -5.76 -2.53 12.01
N ALA A 35 -5.47 -1.61 11.08
CA ALA A 35 -5.37 -1.98 9.68
C ALA A 35 -4.13 -2.88 9.55
N GLN A 36 -4.36 -4.13 9.14
CA GLN A 36 -3.33 -5.16 9.08
C GLN A 36 -2.77 -5.30 7.67
N PHE A 37 -3.56 -5.04 6.62
CA PHE A 37 -3.16 -5.20 5.23
C PHE A 37 -3.16 -3.86 4.49
N PHE A 38 -2.30 -3.75 3.50
CA PHE A 38 -2.28 -2.61 2.59
C PHE A 38 -1.91 -3.02 1.16
N VAL A 39 -2.39 -2.20 0.24
CA VAL A 39 -1.97 -2.17 -1.15
C VAL A 39 -1.37 -0.79 -1.43
N ALA A 40 -0.15 -0.74 -1.94
CA ALA A 40 0.51 0.52 -2.26
C ALA A 40 1.12 0.47 -3.65
N TRP A 41 1.03 1.55 -4.41
CA TRP A 41 1.69 1.67 -5.71
C TRP A 41 2.35 3.03 -5.86
N GLY A 42 3.38 3.09 -6.70
CA GLY A 42 4.13 4.30 -6.97
C GLY A 42 5.63 4.07 -6.98
N ARG A 43 6.39 5.09 -7.40
CA ARG A 43 7.87 5.01 -7.45
C ARG A 43 8.51 5.19 -6.07
N GLU A 44 7.92 6.03 -5.23
CA GLU A 44 8.49 6.41 -3.92
C GLU A 44 7.54 6.12 -2.75
N ILE A 45 6.48 5.34 -2.98
CA ILE A 45 5.40 5.11 -2.00
C ILE A 45 5.87 4.41 -0.70
N LEU A 46 7.02 3.73 -0.76
CA LEU A 46 7.68 3.08 0.38
C LEU A 46 9.03 3.73 0.72
N ALA A 47 9.10 5.06 0.75
CA ALA A 47 10.33 5.78 1.07
C ALA A 47 10.94 5.27 2.40
N GLY A 48 12.10 4.63 2.32
CA GLY A 48 12.79 4.06 3.49
C GLY A 48 12.09 2.87 4.16
N GLY A 49 11.18 2.17 3.44
CA GLY A 49 10.40 1.06 4.00
C GLY A 49 9.27 1.50 4.93
N LEU A 50 8.92 2.79 4.88
CA LEU A 50 7.78 3.37 5.59
C LEU A 50 6.62 3.56 4.63
N ILE A 51 5.40 3.36 5.13
CA ILE A 51 4.16 3.59 4.39
C ILE A 51 3.26 4.54 5.17
N HIS A 52 2.54 5.39 4.45
CA HIS A 52 1.51 6.25 5.03
C HIS A 52 0.38 5.44 5.64
N THR A 53 -0.08 5.81 6.83
CA THR A 53 -1.14 5.11 7.58
C THR A 53 -2.54 5.66 7.29
N TYR A 54 -2.74 6.25 6.12
CA TYR A 54 -4.02 6.80 5.67
C TYR A 54 -4.22 6.41 4.21
N ASN A 55 -5.47 6.32 3.77
CA ASN A 55 -5.76 6.02 2.38
C ASN A 55 -5.43 7.23 1.49
N SER A 56 -4.70 6.99 0.42
CA SER A 56 -4.38 7.96 -0.62
C SER A 56 -4.48 7.25 -1.96
N GLN A 57 -5.13 7.87 -2.94
CA GLN A 57 -5.28 7.28 -4.27
C GLN A 57 -5.10 8.37 -5.33
N SER A 58 -4.11 8.17 -6.19
CA SER A 58 -3.88 8.96 -7.40
C SER A 58 -3.50 8.03 -8.55
N SER A 59 -3.50 8.55 -9.78
CA SER A 59 -3.17 7.78 -10.98
C SER A 59 -1.73 7.27 -11.00
N GLU A 60 -0.81 7.96 -10.31
CA GLU A 60 0.63 7.67 -10.33
C GLU A 60 1.12 6.97 -9.05
N GLU A 61 0.47 7.23 -7.92
CA GLU A 61 0.80 6.63 -6.62
C GLU A 61 -0.42 6.57 -5.69
N GLY A 62 -0.36 5.69 -4.70
CA GLY A 62 -1.37 5.62 -3.66
C GLY A 62 -1.11 4.49 -2.68
N CYS A 63 -1.81 4.54 -1.55
CA CYS A 63 -1.90 3.44 -0.61
C CYS A 63 -3.33 3.28 -0.09
N LEU A 64 -3.79 2.04 -0.03
CA LEU A 64 -5.09 1.66 0.49
C LEU A 64 -4.87 0.65 1.62
N TRP A 65 -5.58 0.85 2.72
CA TRP A 65 -5.54 0.01 3.91
C TRP A 65 -6.82 -0.77 4.06
N PHE A 66 -6.66 -2.02 4.48
CA PHE A 66 -7.74 -2.98 4.63
C PHE A 66 -7.61 -3.73 5.95
N THR A 67 -8.75 -4.14 6.49
CA THR A 67 -8.80 -4.97 7.70
C THR A 67 -8.72 -6.45 7.34
N GLU A 68 -9.36 -6.84 6.24
CA GLU A 68 -9.42 -8.20 5.73
C GLU A 68 -8.37 -8.43 4.63
N GLU A 69 -7.79 -9.63 4.60
CA GLU A 69 -6.78 -10.04 3.61
C GLU A 69 -7.41 -10.15 2.21
N ASP A 70 -8.55 -10.81 2.09
CA ASP A 70 -9.26 -11.01 0.81
C ASP A 70 -9.58 -9.68 0.11
N GLU A 71 -10.04 -8.66 0.85
CA GLU A 71 -10.32 -7.34 0.30
C GLU A 71 -9.05 -6.69 -0.26
N ALA A 72 -7.92 -6.86 0.45
CA ALA A 72 -6.64 -6.32 0.04
C ALA A 72 -6.06 -7.07 -1.17
N GLU A 73 -6.24 -8.39 -1.26
CA GLU A 73 -5.82 -9.18 -2.42
C GLU A 73 -6.61 -8.80 -3.68
N ILE A 74 -7.94 -8.64 -3.56
CA ILE A 74 -8.79 -8.17 -4.65
C ILE A 74 -8.32 -6.79 -5.12
N ALA A 75 -8.12 -5.86 -4.19
CA ALA A 75 -7.65 -4.51 -4.51
C ALA A 75 -6.26 -4.53 -5.15
N TYR A 76 -5.36 -5.41 -4.72
CA TYR A 76 -4.04 -5.56 -5.33
C TYR A 76 -4.15 -6.02 -6.78
N ALA A 77 -4.97 -7.03 -7.06
CA ALA A 77 -5.23 -7.49 -8.42
C ALA A 77 -5.88 -6.40 -9.29
N GLU A 78 -6.80 -5.61 -8.73
CA GLU A 78 -7.45 -4.49 -9.41
C GLU A 78 -6.47 -3.36 -9.74
N VAL A 79 -5.58 -2.99 -8.81
CA VAL A 79 -4.51 -2.00 -9.05
C VAL A 79 -3.57 -2.52 -10.14
N GLN A 80 -3.18 -3.79 -10.09
CA GLN A 80 -2.34 -4.38 -11.12
C GLN A 80 -2.99 -4.31 -12.51
N ARG A 81 -4.27 -4.67 -12.60
CA ARG A 81 -5.04 -4.57 -13.86
C ARG A 81 -5.15 -3.14 -14.35
N SER A 82 -5.46 -2.20 -13.46
CA SER A 82 -5.61 -0.78 -13.79
C SER A 82 -4.33 -0.15 -14.33
N LEU A 83 -3.16 -0.59 -13.84
CA LEU A 83 -1.85 -0.12 -14.31
C LEU A 83 -1.37 -0.84 -15.58
N SER A 84 -1.95 -2.01 -15.89
CA SER A 84 -1.60 -2.81 -17.08
C SER A 84 -2.29 -2.33 -18.36
N GLY A 85 -3.40 -1.59 -18.24
CA GLY A 85 -4.17 -1.07 -19.37
C GLY A 85 -5.32 -1.98 -19.79
#